data_AF-A0A517YPN6-F1
#
_entry.id   AF-A0A517YPN6-F1
#
_cell.length_a   1.000
_cell.length_b   1.000
_cell.length_c   1.000
_cell.angle_alpha   90.00
_cell.angle_beta   90.00
_cell.angle_gamma   90.00
#
_symmetry.space_group_name_H-M   'P 1'
#
loop_
_entity.id
_entity.type
_entity.pdbx_description
1 polymer ?
#
loop_
_entity_poly.entity_id
_entity_poly.type
_entity_poly.pdbx_seq_one_letter_code
_entity_poly.pdbx_strand_id
1 'polypeptide(L)' 'MSMIMMNITLAYRLFLDPLPIENSWMVFLLPLVFAVALVYKTIRLPDLSKLWTATLLLATQIVVFMVITAAVLWVITAIF' A
#
# COMPACT_ATOMS: atom_id res chain seq x y z
N MET A 1 33.39 15.30 -7.70
CA MET A 1 33.58 13.84 -7.78
C MET A 1 33.33 13.14 -6.44
N SER A 2 33.92 13.56 -5.31
CA SER A 2 33.72 12.87 -4.01
C SER A 2 32.29 12.95 -3.45
N MET A 3 31.60 14.09 -3.57
CA MET A 3 30.20 14.22 -3.11
C MET A 3 29.22 13.31 -3.86
N ILE A 4 29.43 13.07 -5.15
CA ILE A 4 28.56 12.18 -5.95
C ILE A 4 28.73 10.73 -5.50
N MET A 5 29.97 10.29 -5.28
CA MET A 5 30.26 8.96 -4.76
C MET A 5 29.69 8.74 -3.35
N MET A 6 29.74 9.78 -2.50
CA MET A 6 29.13 9.76 -1.17
C MET A 6 27.60 9.69 -1.21
N ASN A 7 26.96 10.37 -2.17
CA ASN A 7 25.50 10.31 -2.32
C ASN A 7 25.02 8.95 -2.87
N ILE A 8 25.81 8.32 -3.75
CA ILE A 8 25.51 6.96 -4.26
C ILE A 8 25.59 5.93 -3.12
N THR A 9 26.60 6.03 -2.25
CA THR A 9 26.72 5.12 -1.10
C THR A 9 25.62 5.34 -0.06
N LEU A 10 25.13 6.57 0.12
CA LEU A 10 23.99 6.86 1.00
C LEU A 10 22.70 6.20 0.49
N ALA A 11 22.43 6.20 -0.82
CA ALA A 11 21.25 5.53 -1.38
C ALA A 11 21.29 4.00 -1.21
N TYR A 12 22.48 3.40 -1.28
CA TYR A 12 22.66 1.96 -1.07
C TYR A 12 22.45 1.54 0.39
N ARG A 13 22.55 2.49 1.34
CA ARG A 13 22.43 2.22 2.78
C ARG A 13 21.02 1.78 3.19
N LEU A 14 19.96 2.24 2.53
CA LEU A 14 18.59 1.77 2.81
C LEU A 14 18.39 0.27 2.55
N PHE A 15 19.21 -0.34 1.68
CA PHE A 15 19.15 -1.77 1.39
C PHE A 15 19.99 -2.60 2.36
N LEU A 16 21.10 -2.03 2.85
CA LEU A 16 21.97 -2.67 3.84
C LEU A 16 21.40 -2.56 5.26
N ASP A 17 20.90 -1.37 5.60
CA ASP A 17 20.29 -1.01 6.89
C ASP A 17 18.85 -0.54 6.61
N PRO A 18 17.87 -1.47 6.54
CA PRO A 18 16.48 -1.09 6.30
C PRO A 18 15.94 -0.20 7.41
N LEU A 19 14.99 0.66 7.05
CA LEU A 19 14.28 1.48 8.03
C LEU A 19 13.54 0.60 9.05
N PRO A 20 13.56 0.94 10.35
CA PRO A 20 12.91 0.16 11.41
C PRO A 20 11.38 0.38 11.43
N ILE A 21 10.72 0.07 10.31
CA ILE A 21 9.28 0.27 10.08
C ILE A 21 8.53 -1.05 9.94
N GLU A 22 9.20 -2.18 10.18
CA GLU A 22 8.66 -3.53 10.09
C GLU A 22 7.42 -3.74 10.95
N ASN A 23 7.33 -3.07 12.09
CA ASN A 23 6.17 -3.19 12.99
C ASN A 23 4.96 -2.39 12.52
N SER A 24 5.15 -1.41 11.63
CA SER A 24 4.11 -0.49 11.15
C SER A 24 3.67 -0.76 9.72
N TRP A 25 4.13 -1.86 9.11
CA TRP A 25 3.86 -2.21 7.71
C TRP A 25 2.36 -2.19 7.35
N MET A 26 1.49 -2.62 8.27
CA MET A 26 0.04 -2.62 8.07
C MET A 26 -0.52 -1.20 7.87
N VAL A 27 0.05 -0.20 8.55
CA VAL A 27 -0.38 1.20 8.41
C VAL A 27 -0.07 1.71 7.00
N PHE A 28 1.05 1.30 6.41
CA PHE A 28 1.45 1.66 5.05
C PHE A 28 0.59 0.99 3.96
N LEU A 29 -0.17 -0.06 4.28
CA LEU A 29 -1.12 -0.64 3.32
C LEU A 29 -2.28 0.31 3.01
N LEU A 30 -2.79 1.06 3.99
CA LEU A 30 -3.90 1.99 3.79
C LEU A 30 -3.60 3.08 2.74
N PRO A 31 -2.49 3.85 2.83
CA PRO A 31 -2.15 4.85 1.82
C PRO A 31 -1.83 4.20 0.47
N LEU A 32 -1.23 3.00 0.45
CA LEU A 32 -0.95 2.28 -0.79
C LEU A 32 -2.26 1.89 -1.51
N VAL A 33 -3.20 1.27 -0.81
CA VAL A 33 -4.51 0.88 -1.36
C VAL A 33 -5.27 2.12 -1.84
N PHE A 34 -5.23 3.21 -1.07
CA PHE A 34 -5.84 4.47 -1.46
C PHE A 34 -5.23 5.04 -2.76
N ALA A 35 -3.90 5.07 -2.85
CA ALA A 35 -3.19 5.56 -4.04
C ALA A 35 -3.52 4.73 -5.29
N VAL A 36 -3.52 3.40 -5.16
CA VAL A 36 -3.90 2.49 -6.26
C VAL A 36 -5.36 2.72 -6.68
N ALA A 37 -6.28 2.83 -5.72
CA ALA A 37 -7.69 3.10 -6.00
C ALA A 37 -7.90 4.47 -6.68
N LEU A 38 -7.12 5.48 -6.29
CA LEU A 38 -7.15 6.83 -6.88
C LEU A 38 -6.72 6.77 -8.34
N VAL A 39 -5.56 6.19 -8.63
CA VAL A 39 -5.03 6.06 -10.00
C VAL A 39 -6.01 5.27 -10.87
N TYR A 40 -6.50 4.13 -10.39
CA TYR A 40 -7.46 3.31 -11.12
C TYR A 40 -8.73 4.08 -11.46
N LYS A 41 -9.34 4.77 -10.48
CA LYS A 41 -10.58 5.52 -10.71
C LYS A 41 -10.37 6.74 -11.60
N THR A 42 -9.21 7.38 -11.54
CA THR A 42 -8.88 8.53 -12.40
C THR A 42 -8.85 8.13 -13.87
N ILE A 43 -8.31 6.96 -14.19
CA ILE A 43 -8.23 6.46 -15.58
C ILE A 43 -9.59 5.92 -16.06
N ARG A 44 -10.42 5.39 -15.14
CA ARG A 44 -11.64 4.66 -15.48
C ARG A 44 -12.92 5.51 -15.49
N LEU A 45 -12.97 6.60 -14.73
CA LEU A 45 -14.15 7.45 -14.64
C LEU A 45 -14.21 8.40 -15.84
N PRO A 46 -15.36 8.50 -16.54
CA PRO A 46 -15.55 9.50 -17.59
C PRO A 46 -15.72 10.92 -17.02
N ASP A 47 -16.12 11.04 -15.76
CA ASP A 47 -16.29 12.30 -15.04
C ASP A 47 -15.66 12.19 -13.65
N LEU A 48 -14.82 13.16 -13.30
CA LEU A 48 -14.06 13.22 -12.05
C LEU A 48 -14.84 13.86 -10.89
N SER A 49 -16.07 14.34 -11.11
CA SER A 49 -16.93 14.92 -10.07
C SER A 49 -17.12 14.01 -8.85
N LYS A 50 -17.10 12.69 -9.05
CA LYS A 50 -17.25 11.66 -8.00
C LYS A 50 -15.96 10.91 -7.68
N LEU A 51 -14.79 11.45 -8.06
CA LEU A 51 -13.50 10.77 -7.90
C LEU A 51 -13.26 10.37 -6.44
N TRP A 52 -13.37 11.31 -5.51
CA TRP A 52 -13.11 11.06 -4.09
C TRP A 52 -14.00 9.98 -3.48
N THR A 53 -15.31 10.04 -3.73
CA THR A 53 -16.26 9.05 -3.20
C THR A 53 -16.05 7.68 -3.84
N ALA A 54 -15.80 7.63 -5.16
CA ALA A 54 -15.52 6.39 -5.87
C ALA A 54 -14.18 5.74 -5.46
N THR A 55 -13.16 6.57 -5.19
CA THR A 55 -11.86 6.12 -4.70
C THR A 55 -11.94 5.59 -3.28
N LEU A 56 -12.59 6.31 -2.36
CA LEU A 56 -12.79 5.85 -0.98
C LEU A 56 -13.59 4.56 -0.92
N LEU A 57 -14.64 4.46 -1.73
CA LEU A 57 -15.46 3.24 -1.81
C LEU A 57 -14.64 2.05 -2.30
N LEU A 58 -13.85 2.22 -3.36
CA LEU A 58 -12.99 1.15 -3.87
C LEU A 58 -11.89 0.76 -2.88
N ALA A 59 -11.22 1.75 -2.27
CA ALA A 59 -10.20 1.51 -1.26
C ALA A 59 -10.77 0.74 -0.06
N THR A 60 -11.96 1.12 0.41
CA THR A 60 -12.66 0.41 1.50
C THR A 60 -13.00 -1.02 1.10
N GLN A 61 -13.51 -1.25 -0.12
CA GLN A 61 -13.81 -2.59 -0.62
C GLN A 61 -12.57 -3.49 -0.66
N ILE A 62 -11.42 -2.97 -1.11
CA ILE A 62 -10.15 -3.71 -1.11
C ILE A 62 -9.75 -4.10 0.30
N VAL A 63 -9.75 -3.16 1.25
CA VAL A 63 -9.39 -3.43 2.65
C VAL A 63 -10.32 -4.46 3.29
N VAL A 64 -11.64 -4.29 3.12
CA VAL A 64 -12.64 -5.23 3.64
C VAL A 64 -12.42 -6.63 3.07
N PHE A 65 -12.19 -6.74 1.76
CA PHE A 65 -11.91 -8.02 1.12
C PHE A 65 -10.65 -8.68 1.69
N MET A 66 -9.56 -7.92 1.86
CA MET A 66 -8.31 -8.43 2.46
C MET A 66 -8.54 -8.96 3.89
N VAL A 67 -9.28 -8.23 4.72
CA VAL A 67 -9.59 -8.65 6.10
C VAL A 67 -10.44 -9.93 6.10
N ILE A 68 -11.45 -10.01 5.23
CA ILE A 68 -12.27 -11.22 5.08
C ILE A 68 -11.41 -12.40 4.65
N THR A 69 -10.56 -12.23 3.64
CA THR A 69 -9.66 -13.30 3.17
C THR A 69 -8.71 -13.76 4.28
N ALA A 70 -8.12 -12.84 5.03
CA ALA A 70 -7.25 -13.16 6.16
C ALA A 70 -8.00 -13.95 7.25
N ALA A 71 -9.22 -13.53 7.59
CA ALA A 71 -10.06 -14.23 8.57
C ALA A 71 -10.42 -15.64 8.10
N VAL A 72 -10.81 -15.81 6.83
CA VAL A 72 -11.11 -17.12 6.24
C VAL A 72 -9.88 -18.04 6.29
N LEU A 73 -8.71 -17.55 5.89
CA LEU A 73 -7.48 -18.33 5.96
C LEU A 73 -7.15 -18.74 7.39
N TRP A 74 -7.29 -17.84 8.35
CA TRP A 74 -7.08 -18.14 9.76
C TRP A 74 -8.01 -19.24 10.26
N VAL A 75 -9.31 -19.16 9.94
CA VAL A 75 -10.30 -20.20 10.30
C VAL A 75 -9.91 -21.55 9.70
N ILE A 76 -9.52 -21.59 8.43
CA ILE A 76 -9.08 -22.83 7.78
C ILE A 76 -7.88 -23.42 8.52
N THR A 77 -6.85 -22.62 8.81
CA THR A 77 -5.64 -23.09 9.51
C THR A 77 -5.87 -23.45 10.97
N ALA A 78 -6.97 -23.01 11.57
CA ALA A 78 -7.31 -23.34 12.96
C ALA A 78 -8.09 -24.66 13.08
N ILE A 79 -8.74 -25.09 11.99
CA ILE A 79 -9.56 -26.31 11.94
C ILE A 79 -8.74 -27.52 11.49
N PHE A 80 -7.82 -27.33 10.55
CA PHE A 80 -6.93 -28.36 10.00
C PHE A 80 -5.55 -28.30 10.64
#